data_AF-A0A183EJI2-F1
#
_entry.id   AF-A0A183EJI2-F1
#
_cell.length_a   1.000
_cell.length_b   1.000
_cell.length_c   1.000
_cell.angle_alpha   90.00
_cell.angle_beta   90.00
_cell.angle_gamma   90.00
#
_symmetry.space_group_name_H-M   'P 1'
#
loop_
_entity.id
_entity.type
_entity.pdbx_description
1 polymer ?
#
loop_
_entity_poly.entity_id
_entity_poly.type
_entity_poly.pdbx_seq_one_letter_code
_entity_poly.pdbx_strand_id
1 'polypeptide(L)'
;MSGRIFVGQLSDCLNWELNGNRIGYPTFQSDYEKANAILSSFEHRHPGYAVIALRRIGIERRLAIKHSGAREATDYTSVISRFERLIHDSHTPRRLATFYALKLARFHAKTRNDRRLAEKIIRDAISRDK
;
A
#
# COMPACT_ATOMS: atom_id res chain seq x y z
N MET A 1 -2.05 -26.83 15.87
CA MET A 1 -3.38 -26.27 16.15
C MET A 1 -3.37 -24.77 15.85
N SER A 2 -4.32 -24.33 15.02
CA SER A 2 -4.91 -22.99 14.93
C SER A 2 -4.00 -21.76 14.67
N GLY A 3 -3.59 -21.60 13.41
CA GLY A 3 -3.13 -20.31 12.86
C GLY A 3 -4.29 -19.43 12.41
N ARG A 4 -5.21 -19.08 13.31
CA ARG A 4 -6.26 -18.06 13.06
C ARG A 4 -5.82 -16.72 13.65
N ILE A 5 -4.91 -16.03 12.96
CA ILE A 5 -4.61 -14.64 13.28
C ILE A 5 -5.41 -13.74 12.31
N PHE A 6 -6.51 -13.20 12.84
CA PHE A 6 -6.96 -11.83 12.62
C PHE A 6 -7.01 -11.29 11.19
N VAL A 7 -7.87 -11.87 10.35
CA VAL A 7 -8.25 -11.19 9.08
C VAL A 7 -9.08 -9.92 9.37
N GLY A 8 -9.84 -9.87 10.47
CA GLY A 8 -10.70 -8.74 10.85
C GLY A 8 -9.94 -7.48 11.29
N GLN A 9 -9.05 -7.60 12.28
CA GLN A 9 -8.37 -6.45 12.89
C GLN A 9 -7.28 -5.83 11.99
N LEU A 10 -6.68 -6.64 11.09
CA LEU A 10 -5.87 -6.11 10.00
C LEU A 10 -6.73 -5.33 9.01
N SER A 11 -7.95 -5.80 8.68
CA SER A 11 -8.84 -5.11 7.75
C SER A 11 -9.27 -3.72 8.24
N ASP A 12 -9.45 -3.55 9.55
CA ASP A 12 -9.87 -2.29 10.15
C ASP A 12 -8.71 -1.28 10.23
N CYS A 13 -7.52 -1.74 10.61
CA CYS A 13 -6.29 -0.94 10.51
C CYS A 13 -5.94 -0.58 9.04
N LEU A 14 -6.31 -1.44 8.09
CA LEU A 14 -6.07 -1.23 6.66
C LEU A 14 -7.16 -0.39 5.96
N ASN A 15 -8.37 -0.36 6.50
CA ASN A 15 -9.39 0.60 6.10
C ASN A 15 -9.06 1.99 6.63
N TRP A 16 -8.38 2.10 7.79
CA TRP A 16 -7.87 3.36 8.32
C TRP A 16 -6.79 4.00 7.42
N GLU A 17 -5.80 3.23 6.94
CA GLU A 17 -4.73 3.77 6.06
C GLU A 17 -5.21 4.19 4.65
N LEU A 18 -6.36 3.68 4.18
CA LEU A 18 -6.92 3.99 2.86
C LEU A 18 -8.17 4.89 2.87
N ASN A 19 -8.83 5.10 4.03
CA ASN A 19 -10.01 5.97 4.16
C ASN A 19 -9.81 7.18 5.10
N GLY A 20 -8.73 7.25 5.88
CA GLY A 20 -8.57 8.27 6.92
C GLY A 20 -8.04 9.61 6.42
N ASN A 21 -8.94 10.51 6.03
CA ASN A 21 -8.73 11.95 6.19
C ASN A 21 -9.30 12.34 7.57
N ARG A 22 -8.47 12.86 8.49
CA ARG A 22 -8.70 13.03 9.96
C ARG A 22 -8.65 11.67 10.68
N ILE A 23 -7.72 11.37 11.59
CA ILE A 23 -7.29 12.09 12.80
C ILE A 23 -5.81 11.75 13.02
N GLY A 24 -4.95 12.77 13.10
CA GLY A 24 -3.53 12.57 13.32
C GLY A 24 -3.25 12.17 14.76
N TYR A 25 -2.73 10.96 14.98
CA TYR A 25 -1.81 10.77 16.10
C TYR A 25 -0.61 11.71 15.85
N PRO A 26 -0.22 12.54 16.83
CA PRO A 26 0.78 13.59 16.62
C PRO A 26 2.18 12.99 16.66
N THR A 27 2.63 12.30 15.62
CA THR A 27 4.06 11.90 15.53
C THR A 27 4.48 11.74 14.06
N PHE A 28 5.59 12.39 13.69
CA PHE A 28 6.27 12.38 12.38
C PHE A 28 5.77 13.32 11.29
N GLN A 29 5.30 14.52 11.64
CA GLN A 29 4.99 15.53 10.62
C GLN A 29 6.24 16.13 9.93
N SER A 30 7.46 15.83 10.40
CA SER A 30 8.67 16.50 9.89
C SER A 30 9.70 15.61 9.17
N ASP A 31 9.72 14.27 9.33
CA ASP A 31 10.79 13.44 8.77
C ASP A 31 10.29 12.13 8.15
N TYR A 32 9.63 12.24 6.99
CA TYR A 32 9.26 11.07 6.18
C TYR A 32 10.48 10.22 5.78
N GLU A 33 11.64 10.87 5.60
CA GLU A 33 12.90 10.22 5.26
C GLU A 33 13.41 9.34 6.40
N LYS A 34 13.43 9.86 7.64
CA LYS A 34 13.81 9.05 8.82
C LYS A 34 12.85 7.88 9.03
N ALA A 35 11.55 8.11 8.86
CA ALA A 35 10.56 7.03 8.95
C ALA A 35 10.79 5.96 7.87
N ASN A 36 11.07 6.34 6.62
CA ASN A 36 11.38 5.39 5.55
C ASN A 36 12.69 4.63 5.80
N ALA A 37 13.72 5.29 6.35
CA ALA A 37 14.97 4.65 6.72
C ALA A 37 14.79 3.58 7.81
N ILE A 38 14.03 3.90 8.87
CA ILE A 38 13.71 2.94 9.94
C ILE A 38 12.96 1.73 9.36
N LEU A 39 11.92 1.97 8.56
CA LEU A 39 11.13 0.89 7.95
C LEU A 39 11.96 0.04 6.98
N SER A 40 12.86 0.65 6.21
CA SER A 40 13.78 -0.06 5.33
C SER A 40 14.76 -0.94 6.11
N SER A 41 15.30 -0.43 7.24
CA SER A 41 16.18 -1.21 8.11
C SER A 41 15.46 -2.39 8.80
N PHE A 42 14.15 -2.22 9.08
CA PHE A 42 13.33 -3.26 9.67
C PHE A 42 13.01 -4.34 8.64
N GLU A 43 12.57 -3.96 7.44
CA GLU A 43 12.26 -4.89 6.35
C GLU A 43 13.48 -5.72 5.94
N HIS A 44 14.68 -5.13 5.93
CA HIS A 44 15.92 -5.86 5.66
C HIS A 44 16.21 -6.94 6.71
N ARG A 45 15.93 -6.66 7.99
CA ARG A 45 16.11 -7.62 9.10
C ARG A 45 14.99 -8.66 9.18
N HIS A 46 13.79 -8.27 8.75
CA HIS A 46 12.57 -9.06 8.87
C HIS A 46 11.74 -8.96 7.57
N PRO A 47 12.12 -9.70 6.51
CA PRO A 47 11.39 -9.69 5.25
C PRO A 47 10.01 -10.36 5.40
N GLY A 48 9.05 -9.97 4.54
CA GLY A 48 7.73 -10.61 4.45
C GLY A 48 6.63 -9.98 5.31
N TYR A 49 6.93 -8.93 6.09
CA TYR A 49 5.91 -8.22 6.88
C TYR A 49 5.11 -7.25 6.00
N ALA A 50 3.92 -7.68 5.59
CA ALA A 50 3.08 -6.92 4.65
C ALA A 50 2.71 -5.51 5.12
N VAL A 51 2.54 -5.32 6.43
CA VAL A 51 2.22 -4.03 7.05
C VAL A 51 3.35 -3.01 6.85
N ILE A 52 4.61 -3.45 6.86
CA ILE A 52 5.77 -2.56 6.68
C ILE A 52 5.81 -2.04 5.24
N ALA A 53 5.64 -2.94 4.27
CA ALA A 53 5.57 -2.57 2.85
C ALA A 53 4.43 -1.57 2.58
N LEU A 54 3.25 -1.80 3.16
CA LEU A 54 2.11 -0.87 3.04
C LEU A 54 2.38 0.47 3.73
N ARG A 55 3.04 0.46 4.89
CA ARG A 55 3.38 1.69 5.60
C ARG A 55 4.33 2.56 4.79
N ARG A 56 5.33 1.95 4.13
CA ARG A 56 6.25 2.63 3.21
C ARG A 56 5.51 3.25 2.03
N ILE A 57 4.60 2.48 1.40
CA ILE A 57 3.73 3.00 0.33
C ILE A 57 2.87 4.18 0.82
N GLY A 58 2.34 4.11 2.03
CA GLY A 58 1.56 5.20 2.63
C GLY A 58 2.37 6.47 2.84
N ILE A 59 3.67 6.36 3.16
CA ILE A 59 4.60 7.50 3.22
C ILE A 59 4.80 8.10 1.83
N GLU A 60 5.09 7.27 0.82
CA GLU A 60 5.28 7.73 -0.57
C GLU A 60 4.04 8.45 -1.12
N ARG A 61 2.84 7.95 -0.82
CA ARG A 61 1.58 8.61 -1.18
C ARG A 61 1.44 10.00 -0.55
N ARG A 62 1.78 10.15 0.73
CA ARG A 62 1.72 11.45 1.42
C ARG A 62 2.76 12.42 0.88
N LEU A 63 3.95 11.93 0.54
CA LEU A 63 4.98 12.72 -0.13
C LEU A 63 4.50 13.20 -1.50
N ALA A 64 3.93 12.32 -2.32
CA ALA A 64 3.37 12.68 -3.62
C ALA A 64 2.32 13.79 -3.51
N ILE A 65 1.40 13.68 -2.54
CA ILE A 65 0.39 14.71 -2.28
C ILE A 65 1.03 16.03 -1.81
N LYS A 66 2.06 15.97 -0.98
CA LYS A 66 2.79 17.17 -0.51
C LYS A 66 3.54 17.87 -1.64
N HIS A 67 4.11 17.10 -2.58
CA HIS A 67 4.84 17.62 -3.73
C HIS A 67 3.92 18.16 -4.83
N SER A 68 2.73 17.58 -5.00
CA SER A 68 1.74 18.14 -5.91
C SER A 68 1.17 19.44 -5.36
N GLY A 69 1.45 20.57 -6.02
CA GLY A 69 0.83 21.84 -5.69
C GLY A 69 -0.70 21.79 -5.86
N ALA A 70 -1.44 22.71 -5.22
CA ALA A 70 -2.91 22.70 -5.16
C ALA A 70 -3.65 22.74 -6.51
N ARG A 71 -2.95 22.89 -7.64
CA ARG A 71 -3.51 22.99 -9.00
C ARG A 71 -3.01 21.92 -9.98
N GLU A 72 -2.11 21.04 -9.56
CA GLU A 72 -1.58 19.98 -10.43
C GLU A 72 -2.14 18.61 -10.05
N ALA A 73 -2.36 17.75 -11.06
CA ALA A 73 -2.72 16.37 -10.82
C ALA A 73 -1.58 15.68 -10.06
N THR A 74 -1.87 15.11 -8.89
CA THR A 74 -0.85 14.41 -8.10
C THR A 74 -0.26 13.24 -8.87
N ASP A 75 1.07 13.23 -9.03
CA ASP A 75 1.77 12.12 -9.63
C ASP A 75 1.91 10.96 -8.64
N TYR A 76 1.18 9.87 -8.91
CA TYR A 76 1.23 8.64 -8.12
C TYR A 76 2.09 7.55 -8.77
N THR A 77 2.92 7.87 -9.76
CA THR A 77 3.73 6.89 -10.50
C THR A 77 4.67 6.10 -9.58
N SER A 78 5.27 6.75 -8.58
CA SER A 78 6.13 6.09 -7.59
C SER A 78 5.37 5.06 -6.75
N VAL A 79 4.17 5.44 -6.28
CA VAL A 79 3.27 4.58 -5.49
C VAL A 79 2.84 3.35 -6.29
N ILE A 80 2.44 3.55 -7.55
CA ILE A 80 2.02 2.47 -8.44
C ILE A 80 3.19 1.53 -8.72
N SER A 81 4.36 2.08 -9.07
CA SER A 81 5.57 1.30 -9.32
C SER A 81 5.96 0.42 -8.13
N ARG A 82 5.75 0.91 -6.90
CA ARG A 82 6.05 0.12 -5.69
C ARG A 82 5.05 -1.03 -5.50
N PHE A 83 3.77 -0.80 -5.73
CA PHE A 83 2.79 -1.89 -5.73
C PHE A 83 3.12 -2.94 -6.79
N GLU A 84 3.43 -2.52 -8.02
CA GLU A 84 3.77 -3.43 -9.11
C GLU A 84 5.00 -4.28 -8.77
N ARG A 85 6.05 -3.69 -8.22
CA ARG A 85 7.23 -4.46 -7.75
C ARG A 85 6.84 -5.53 -6.74
N LEU A 86 6.01 -5.21 -5.74
CA LEU A 86 5.58 -6.20 -4.74
C LEU A 86 4.69 -7.31 -5.32
N ILE A 87 3.86 -6.99 -6.30
CA ILE A 87 2.95 -7.96 -6.95
C ILE A 87 3.73 -8.92 -7.88
N HIS A 88 4.80 -8.42 -8.52
CA HIS A 88 5.56 -9.15 -9.52
C HIS A 88 6.87 -9.77 -8.98
N ASP A 89 7.24 -9.49 -7.72
CA ASP A 89 8.41 -10.10 -7.09
C ASP A 89 8.19 -11.61 -6.90
N SER A 90 9.15 -12.40 -7.38
CA SER A 90 9.15 -13.85 -7.26
C SER A 90 9.26 -14.34 -5.82
N HIS A 91 9.79 -13.51 -4.91
CA HIS A 91 9.93 -13.84 -3.49
C HIS A 91 8.65 -13.58 -2.69
N THR A 92 7.69 -12.86 -3.25
CA THR A 92 6.43 -12.56 -2.57
C THR A 92 5.51 -13.78 -2.64
N PRO A 93 5.05 -14.31 -1.49
CA PRO A 93 4.06 -15.39 -1.48
C PRO A 93 2.81 -15.02 -2.26
N ARG A 94 2.25 -15.97 -3.03
CA ARG A 94 1.08 -15.76 -3.90
C ARG A 94 -0.07 -15.03 -3.21
N ARG A 95 -0.42 -15.45 -1.98
CA ARG A 95 -1.48 -14.80 -1.18
C ARG A 95 -1.19 -13.33 -0.87
N LEU A 96 0.08 -12.98 -0.65
CA LEU A 96 0.50 -11.59 -0.43
C LEU A 96 0.49 -10.79 -1.72
N ALA A 97 0.92 -11.37 -2.85
CA ALA A 97 0.82 -10.72 -4.15
C ALA A 97 -0.64 -10.39 -4.52
N THR A 98 -1.57 -11.35 -4.33
CA THR A 98 -3.02 -11.13 -4.51
C THR A 98 -3.55 -10.04 -3.57
N PHE A 99 -3.09 -10.02 -2.31
CA PHE A 99 -3.44 -8.98 -1.34
C PHE A 99 -2.94 -7.59 -1.78
N TYR A 100 -1.72 -7.46 -2.29
CA TYR A 100 -1.20 -6.20 -2.82
C TYR A 100 -1.94 -5.73 -4.07
N ALA A 101 -2.29 -6.64 -4.98
CA ALA A 101 -3.09 -6.33 -6.16
C ALA A 101 -4.49 -5.79 -5.78
N LEU A 102 -5.12 -6.36 -4.74
CA LEU A 102 -6.38 -5.84 -4.21
C LEU A 102 -6.22 -4.42 -3.63
N LYS A 103 -5.09 -4.13 -2.97
CA LYS A 103 -4.80 -2.78 -2.44
C LYS A 103 -4.57 -1.78 -3.57
N LEU A 104 -3.84 -2.17 -4.61
CA LEU A 104 -3.63 -1.35 -5.81
C LEU A 104 -4.95 -1.06 -6.52
N ALA A 105 -5.83 -2.06 -6.70
CA ALA A 105 -7.15 -1.87 -7.29
C ALA A 105 -8.02 -0.88 -6.48
N ARG A 106 -8.03 -1.01 -5.14
CA ARG A 106 -8.73 -0.05 -4.27
C ARG A 106 -8.16 1.37 -4.42
N PHE A 107 -6.85 1.50 -4.57
CA PHE A 107 -6.20 2.79 -4.79
C PHE A 107 -6.64 3.44 -6.11
N HIS A 108 -6.66 2.69 -7.22
CA HIS A 108 -7.15 3.19 -8.51
C HIS A 108 -8.63 3.60 -8.46
N ALA A 109 -9.47 2.77 -7.82
CA ALA A 109 -10.91 3.06 -7.71
C ALA A 109 -11.20 4.30 -6.84
N LYS A 110 -10.50 4.48 -5.70
CA LYS A 110 -10.80 5.56 -4.74
C LYS A 110 -10.01 6.85 -4.95
N THR A 111 -8.73 6.75 -5.28
CA THR A 111 -7.84 7.93 -5.38
C THR A 111 -7.80 8.48 -6.79
N ARG A 112 -7.81 7.62 -7.82
CA ARG A 112 -7.72 8.02 -9.24
C ARG A 112 -9.05 8.01 -9.98
N ASN A 113 -10.12 7.53 -9.33
CA ASN A 113 -11.45 7.31 -9.92
C ASN A 113 -11.44 6.45 -11.20
N ASP A 114 -10.42 5.60 -11.38
CA ASP A 114 -10.26 4.72 -12.54
C ASP A 114 -10.78 3.32 -12.21
N ARG A 115 -12.09 3.16 -12.37
CA ARG A 115 -12.78 1.89 -12.04
C ARG A 115 -12.47 0.79 -13.04
N ARG A 116 -12.24 1.13 -14.31
CA ARG A 116 -11.94 0.17 -15.38
C ARG A 116 -10.59 -0.50 -15.13
N LEU A 117 -9.58 0.30 -14.78
CA LEU A 117 -8.26 -0.24 -14.45
C LEU A 117 -8.28 -1.05 -13.16
N ALA A 118 -9.01 -0.58 -12.13
CA ALA A 118 -9.18 -1.34 -10.89
C ALA A 118 -9.80 -2.72 -11.13
N GLU A 119 -10.82 -2.82 -11.98
CA GLU A 119 -11.45 -4.09 -12.34
C GLU A 119 -10.48 -5.01 -13.09
N LYS A 120 -9.70 -4.47 -14.04
CA LYS A 120 -8.66 -5.23 -14.75
C LYS A 120 -7.66 -5.84 -13.77
N ILE A 121 -7.15 -5.04 -12.82
CA ILE A 121 -6.20 -5.51 -11.81
C ILE A 121 -6.79 -6.64 -10.95
N ILE A 122 -8.07 -6.54 -10.58
CA ILE A 122 -8.76 -7.59 -9.82
C ILE A 122 -8.88 -8.87 -10.65
N ARG A 123 -9.29 -8.78 -11.92
CA ARG A 123 -9.40 -9.94 -12.82
C ARG A 123 -8.05 -10.63 -13.01
N ASP A 124 -6.98 -9.85 -13.20
CA ASP A 124 -5.62 -10.36 -13.34
C ASP A 124 -5.15 -11.06 -12.05
N ALA A 125 -5.45 -10.48 -10.89
CA ALA A 125 -5.13 -11.09 -9.59
C ALA A 125 -5.85 -12.43 -9.40
N ILE A 126 -7.14 -12.52 -9.75
CA ILE A 126 -7.91 -13.77 -9.70
C ILE A 126 -7.32 -14.82 -10.65
N SER A 127 -6.90 -14.41 -11.85
CA SER A 127 -6.29 -15.34 -12.81
C SER A 127 -4.96 -15.92 -12.34
N ARG A 128 -4.17 -15.16 -11.56
CA ARG A 128 -2.87 -15.59 -11.01
C ARG A 128 -3.00 -16.40 -9.72
N ASP A 129 -4.11 -16.24 -9.02
CA ASP A 129 -4.35 -16.96 -7.77
C ASP A 129 -4.67 -18.44 -8.01
N LYS A 130 -5.33 -18.75 -9.14
CA LYS A 130 -5.62 -20.11 -9.63
C LYS A 130 -4.39 -21.02 -9.67
#